data_AF-A0A538HN62-F1
#
_entry.id   AF-A0A538HN62-F1
#
_cell.length_a   1.000
_cell.length_b   1.000
_cell.length_c   1.000
_cell.angle_alpha   90.00
_cell.angle_beta   90.00
_cell.angle_gamma   90.00
#
_symmetry.space_group_name_H-M   'P 1'
#
loop_
_entity.id
_entity.type
_entity.pdbx_description
1 polymer ?
#
loop_
_entity_poly.entity_id
_entity_poly.type
_entity_poly.pdbx_seq_one_letter_code
_entity_poly.pdbx_strand_id
1 'polypeptide(L)'
;MVGCVVRLPPPRGTRFYSCNVSLKREFFLATGGFDPDFVFDYEDLDLGWRLGQRGMRLLYAPDAVVEHLHPYDWQAVERRYRSRAPAERLMMAKHDRFKPWFHGQMEAALEEPRVSRLWTLAVDRFPQRPARLRRAVEARADRYYRQRLAPAFIEEWNAACGAPPTASPQPETVYDAARGRVS
;
A
#
# COMPACT_ATOMS: atom_id res chain seq x y z
N MET A 1 -1.24 -17.84 26.91
CA MET A 1 -1.22 -18.23 25.48
C MET A 1 -2.63 -18.18 24.92
N VAL A 2 -3.00 -17.09 24.25
CA VAL A 2 -4.15 -17.09 23.34
C VAL A 2 -3.58 -16.72 21.98
N GLY A 3 -3.17 -17.74 21.22
CA GLY A 3 -2.77 -17.56 19.83
C GLY A 3 -4.02 -17.19 19.03
N CYS A 4 -4.27 -15.90 18.88
CA CYS A 4 -5.31 -15.42 17.98
C CYS A 4 -4.84 -15.66 16.54
N VAL A 5 -5.14 -16.85 16.02
CA VAL A 5 -5.10 -17.09 14.57
C VAL A 5 -6.21 -16.25 13.98
N VAL A 6 -5.89 -15.03 13.57
CA VAL A 6 -6.86 -14.20 12.86
C VAL A 6 -7.05 -14.82 11.47
N ARG A 7 -8.03 -15.72 11.34
CA ARG A 7 -8.54 -16.19 10.04
C ARG A 7 -9.36 -15.05 9.42
N LEU A 8 -8.70 -14.14 8.71
CA LEU A 8 -9.39 -13.11 7.93
C LEU A 8 -9.57 -13.59 6.47
N PRO A 9 -10.81 -13.73 5.95
CA PRO A 9 -11.06 -13.56 4.51
C PRO A 9 -11.22 -12.05 4.20
N PRO A 10 -10.92 -11.47 3.01
CA PRO A 10 -10.47 -11.96 1.69
C PRO A 10 -9.15 -11.28 1.21
N PRO A 11 -8.82 -11.25 -0.11
CA PRO A 11 -7.92 -12.22 -0.73
C PRO A 11 -6.59 -12.35 0.02
N ARG A 12 -6.11 -13.59 0.11
CA ARG A 12 -4.87 -13.99 0.79
C ARG A 12 -3.74 -13.07 0.31
N GLY A 13 -3.14 -12.26 1.19
CA GLY A 13 -1.95 -11.46 0.87
C GLY A 13 -1.97 -9.97 1.20
N THR A 14 -3.13 -9.34 1.37
CA THR A 14 -3.30 -7.86 1.45
C THR A 14 -2.73 -7.17 2.70
N ARG A 15 -2.11 -7.89 3.64
CA ARG A 15 -1.57 -7.33 4.90
C ARG A 15 -0.11 -7.72 5.15
N PHE A 16 0.62 -8.03 4.07
CA PHE A 16 2.05 -8.28 4.13
C PHE A 16 2.77 -6.92 4.09
N TYR A 17 3.61 -6.66 5.09
CA TYR A 17 4.44 -5.45 5.19
C TYR A 17 5.88 -5.90 5.45
N SER A 18 6.79 -5.62 4.54
CA SER A 18 8.17 -6.16 4.61
C SER A 18 9.04 -5.47 5.64
N CYS A 19 8.64 -4.29 6.12
CA CYS A 19 9.36 -3.54 7.14
C CYS A 19 9.55 -4.29 8.47
N ASN A 20 8.74 -5.32 8.74
CA ASN A 20 8.89 -6.20 9.90
C ASN A 20 8.22 -7.56 9.68
N VAL A 21 8.85 -8.42 8.89
CA VAL A 21 8.36 -9.77 8.61
C VAL A 21 9.50 -10.79 8.57
N SER A 22 9.19 -12.04 8.92
CA SER A 22 10.06 -13.19 8.68
C SER A 22 9.37 -14.16 7.74
N LEU A 23 10.07 -14.57 6.68
CA LEU A 23 9.55 -15.41 5.61
C LEU A 23 10.53 -16.54 5.30
N LYS A 24 10.02 -17.74 5.00
CA LYS A 24 10.87 -18.84 4.53
C LYS A 24 11.52 -18.46 3.21
N ARG A 25 12.86 -18.53 3.14
CA ARG A 25 13.63 -18.20 1.94
C ARG A 25 13.13 -18.92 0.69
N GLU A 26 12.92 -20.24 0.79
CA GLU A 26 12.45 -21.04 -0.34
C GLU A 26 11.08 -20.59 -0.85
N PHE A 27 10.18 -20.18 0.06
CA PHE A 27 8.86 -19.71 -0.30
C PHE A 27 8.90 -18.32 -0.95
N PHE A 28 9.81 -17.44 -0.51
CA PHE A 28 10.11 -16.17 -1.17
C PHE A 28 10.62 -16.39 -2.60
N LEU A 29 11.64 -17.23 -2.76
CA LEU A 29 12.27 -17.52 -4.06
C LEU A 29 11.28 -18.19 -5.02
N ALA A 30 10.40 -19.07 -4.54
CA ALA A 30 9.34 -19.70 -5.34
C ALA A 30 8.29 -18.72 -5.92
N THR A 31 8.32 -17.45 -5.50
CA THR A 31 7.49 -16.37 -6.07
C THR A 31 8.23 -15.49 -7.07
N GLY A 32 9.53 -15.68 -7.25
CA GLY A 32 10.39 -14.77 -8.01
C GLY A 32 10.91 -13.57 -7.18
N GLY A 33 10.61 -13.53 -5.88
CA GLY A 33 11.01 -12.43 -5.00
C GLY A 33 10.19 -11.16 -5.19
N PHE A 34 10.76 -10.00 -4.88
CA PHE A 34 10.15 -8.69 -5.16
C PHE A 34 10.16 -8.43 -6.67
N ASP A 35 9.08 -7.85 -7.16
CA ASP A 35 8.96 -7.47 -8.57
C ASP A 35 9.67 -6.12 -8.78
N PRO A 36 10.73 -6.06 -9.62
CA PRO A 36 11.55 -4.87 -9.80
C PRO A 36 10.83 -3.71 -10.48
N ASP A 37 9.65 -3.94 -11.08
CA ASP A 37 8.84 -2.86 -11.66
C ASP A 37 8.26 -1.94 -10.56
N PHE A 38 8.12 -2.44 -9.33
CA PHE A 38 7.74 -1.62 -8.16
C PHE A 38 8.99 -1.00 -7.52
N VAL A 39 9.41 0.15 -8.07
CA VAL A 39 10.56 0.90 -7.54
C VAL A 39 10.29 1.47 -6.15
N PHE A 40 9.04 1.90 -5.88
CA PHE A 40 8.63 2.48 -4.60
C PHE A 40 7.11 2.36 -4.41
N ASP A 41 6.68 1.99 -3.19
CA ASP A 41 5.31 1.62 -2.83
C ASP A 41 4.78 0.39 -3.60
N TYR A 42 3.82 -0.33 -2.99
CA TYR A 42 3.13 -1.52 -3.52
C TYR A 42 3.97 -2.79 -3.74
N GLU A 43 5.30 -2.75 -3.61
CA GLU A 43 6.19 -3.91 -3.72
C GLU A 43 5.81 -5.02 -2.71
N ASP A 44 5.47 -4.61 -1.49
CA ASP A 44 5.02 -5.50 -0.43
C ASP A 44 3.63 -6.08 -0.69
N LEU A 45 2.75 -5.26 -1.27
CA LEU A 45 1.38 -5.67 -1.58
C LEU A 45 1.35 -6.67 -2.72
N ASP A 46 2.15 -6.44 -3.76
CA ASP A 46 2.35 -7.37 -4.87
C ASP A 46 2.93 -8.70 -4.38
N LEU A 47 4.03 -8.67 -3.62
CA LEU A 47 4.65 -9.88 -3.07
C LEU A 47 3.67 -10.63 -2.15
N GLY A 48 3.00 -9.92 -1.24
CA GLY A 48 1.99 -10.47 -0.36
C GLY A 48 0.86 -11.15 -1.12
N TRP A 49 0.38 -10.51 -2.20
CA TRP A 49 -0.64 -11.04 -3.10
C TRP A 49 -0.20 -12.35 -3.77
N ARG A 50 1.00 -12.37 -4.39
CA ARG A 50 1.57 -13.56 -5.03
C ARG A 50 1.83 -14.70 -4.05
N LEU A 51 2.33 -14.39 -2.85
CA LEU A 51 2.50 -15.36 -1.76
C LEU A 51 1.16 -15.94 -1.30
N GLY A 52 0.14 -15.09 -1.17
CA GLY A 52 -1.19 -15.50 -0.75
C GLY A 52 -1.90 -16.41 -1.76
N GLN A 53 -1.70 -16.18 -3.06
CA GLN A 53 -2.14 -17.12 -4.11
C GLN A 53 -1.51 -18.50 -3.96
N ARG A 54 -0.27 -18.57 -3.45
CA ARG A 54 0.45 -19.82 -3.13
C ARG A 54 0.14 -20.37 -1.73
N GLY A 55 -0.92 -19.89 -1.09
CA GLY A 55 -1.38 -20.44 0.19
C GLY A 55 -0.61 -19.93 1.41
N MET A 56 0.05 -18.78 1.31
CA MET A 56 0.66 -18.13 2.48
C MET A 56 -0.33 -17.99 3.62
N ARG A 57 0.13 -18.33 4.83
CA ARG A 57 -0.54 -18.01 6.09
C ARG A 57 0.30 -16.97 6.82
N LEU A 58 -0.27 -15.79 7.04
CA LEU A 58 0.37 -14.73 7.81
C LEU A 58 0.05 -14.91 9.29
N LEU A 59 1.08 -15.00 10.13
CA LEU A 59 0.96 -15.13 11.57
C LEU A 59 1.41 -13.83 12.23
N TYR A 60 0.58 -13.28 13.10
CA TYR A 60 0.91 -12.09 13.86
C TYR A 60 1.70 -12.47 15.12
N ALA A 61 2.86 -11.83 15.32
CA ALA A 61 3.69 -11.98 16.51
C ALA A 61 3.68 -10.66 17.28
N PRO A 62 2.93 -10.54 18.40
CA PRO A 62 2.79 -9.27 19.11
C PRO A 62 4.10 -8.76 19.73
N ASP A 63 5.04 -9.66 20.01
CA ASP A 63 6.34 -9.33 20.61
C ASP A 63 7.40 -8.94 19.56
N ALA A 64 7.11 -9.12 18.27
CA ALA A 64 7.99 -8.71 17.18
C ALA A 64 7.82 -7.22 16.90
N VAL A 65 8.37 -6.37 17.76
CA VAL A 65 8.24 -4.91 17.71
C VAL A 65 9.46 -4.28 17.04
N VAL A 66 9.21 -3.26 16.20
CA VAL A 66 10.24 -2.40 15.61
C VAL A 66 9.81 -0.94 15.73
N GLU A 67 10.78 -0.03 15.83
CA GLU A 67 10.54 1.40 15.77
C GLU A 67 10.65 1.89 14.33
N HIS A 68 9.61 2.59 13.85
CA HIS A 68 9.58 3.12 12.50
C HIS A 68 9.58 4.64 12.52
N LEU A 69 10.69 5.23 12.05
CA LEU A 69 10.87 6.68 12.03
C LEU A 69 10.22 7.27 10.78
N HIS A 70 9.30 8.20 11.01
CA HIS A 70 8.56 8.88 9.95
C HIS A 70 8.54 10.38 10.17
N PRO A 71 9.57 11.11 9.70
CA PRO A 71 9.47 12.56 9.62
C PRO A 71 8.45 12.92 8.54
N TYR A 72 7.36 13.56 8.96
CA TYR A 72 6.34 14.07 8.04
C TYR A 72 6.45 15.58 7.97
N ASP A 73 6.87 16.07 6.82
CA ASP A 73 6.53 17.41 6.36
C ASP A 73 5.53 17.30 5.20
N TRP A 74 4.92 18.43 4.85
CA TRP A 74 3.91 18.44 3.80
C TRP A 74 4.47 18.02 2.43
N GLN A 75 5.72 18.40 2.12
CA GLN A 75 6.35 18.06 0.85
C GLN A 75 6.62 16.54 0.76
N ALA A 76 6.97 15.90 1.87
CA ALA A 76 7.16 14.46 1.97
C ALA A 76 5.85 13.70 1.73
N VAL A 77 4.73 14.22 2.27
CA VAL A 77 3.40 13.66 2.00
C VAL A 77 3.05 13.81 0.52
N GLU A 78 3.26 14.98 -0.08
CA GLU A 78 3.01 15.20 -1.51
C GLU A 78 3.85 14.26 -2.38
N ARG A 79 5.16 14.15 -2.12
CA ARG A 79 6.05 13.21 -2.84
C ARG A 79 5.56 11.77 -2.75
N ARG A 80 5.14 11.34 -1.56
CA ARG A 80 4.63 9.98 -1.34
C ARG A 80 3.35 9.71 -2.10
N TYR A 81 2.41 10.67 -2.15
CA TYR A 81 1.18 10.48 -2.92
C TYR A 81 1.46 10.49 -4.43
N ARG A 82 2.39 11.32 -4.92
CA ARG A 82 2.84 11.28 -6.31
C ARG A 82 3.44 9.93 -6.69
N SER A 83 4.38 9.40 -5.90
CA SER A 83 5.01 8.10 -6.17
C SER A 83 4.02 6.93 -6.09
N ARG A 84 3.00 7.05 -5.24
CA ARG A 84 1.99 6.01 -5.02
C ARG A 84 1.05 5.81 -6.22
N ALA A 85 0.78 6.86 -6.98
CA ALA A 85 -0.15 6.82 -8.12
C ALA A 85 0.27 5.81 -9.22
N PRO A 86 1.48 5.87 -9.80
CA PRO A 86 1.91 4.90 -10.81
C PRO A 86 2.03 3.49 -10.24
N ALA A 87 2.44 3.34 -8.97
CA ALA A 87 2.55 2.05 -8.30
C ALA A 87 1.18 1.36 -8.09
N GLU A 88 0.17 2.10 -7.62
CA GLU A 88 -1.19 1.57 -7.48
C GLU A 88 -1.78 1.18 -8.84
N ARG A 89 -1.49 1.95 -9.89
CA ARG A 89 -1.91 1.65 -11.24
C ARG A 89 -1.26 0.38 -11.77
N LEU A 90 0.05 0.22 -11.55
CA LEU A 90 0.78 -1.00 -11.92
C LEU A 90 0.20 -2.22 -11.19
N MET A 91 -0.14 -2.08 -9.90
CA MET A 91 -0.82 -3.12 -9.14
C MET A 91 -2.16 -3.52 -9.76
N MET A 92 -2.96 -2.52 -10.20
CA MET A 92 -4.21 -2.77 -10.91
C MET A 92 -3.98 -3.50 -12.25
N ALA A 93 -2.94 -3.11 -13.00
CA ALA A 93 -2.63 -3.72 -14.29
C ALA A 93 -2.10 -5.17 -14.17
N LYS A 94 -1.35 -5.48 -13.10
CA LYS A 94 -0.79 -6.83 -12.87
C LYS A 94 -1.77 -7.80 -12.21
N HIS A 95 -2.81 -7.30 -11.54
CA HIS A 95 -3.72 -8.12 -10.73
C HIS A 95 -5.19 -7.77 -10.96
N ASP A 96 -5.87 -8.54 -11.82
CA ASP A 96 -7.27 -8.30 -12.25
C ASP A 96 -8.30 -8.10 -11.12
N ARG A 97 -8.05 -8.69 -9.94
CA ARG A 97 -8.97 -8.58 -8.78
C ARG A 97 -8.61 -7.43 -7.84
N PHE A 98 -7.53 -6.70 -8.11
CA PHE A 98 -7.12 -5.55 -7.32
C PHE A 98 -8.01 -4.36 -7.68
N LYS A 99 -8.54 -3.70 -6.65
CA LYS A 99 -9.32 -2.47 -6.80
C LYS A 99 -8.49 -1.31 -6.26
N PRO A 100 -8.18 -0.29 -7.07
CA PRO A 100 -7.39 0.83 -6.60
C PRO A 100 -8.19 1.62 -5.56
N TRP A 101 -7.59 1.83 -4.39
CA TRP A 101 -8.23 2.50 -3.27
C TRP A 101 -7.89 3.99 -3.27
N PHE A 102 -6.61 4.35 -3.47
CA PHE A 102 -6.21 5.76 -3.47
C PHE A 102 -6.79 6.50 -4.66
N HIS A 103 -6.74 5.90 -5.86
CA HIS A 103 -7.36 6.47 -7.06
C HIS A 103 -8.82 6.87 -6.82
N GLY A 104 -9.66 5.94 -6.34
CA GLY A 104 -11.07 6.22 -6.08
C GLY A 104 -11.28 7.28 -4.99
N GLN A 105 -10.40 7.34 -3.97
CA GLN A 105 -10.44 8.40 -2.96
C GLN A 105 -10.06 9.78 -3.55
N MET A 106 -9.10 9.83 -4.47
CA MET A 106 -8.64 11.08 -5.09
C MET A 106 -9.65 11.58 -6.13
N GLU A 107 -10.25 10.70 -6.93
CA GLU A 107 -11.35 11.06 -7.85
C GLU A 107 -12.53 11.64 -7.07
N ALA A 108 -12.98 10.94 -6.02
CA ALA A 108 -14.06 11.43 -5.16
C ALA A 108 -13.71 12.81 -4.58
N ALA A 109 -12.47 13.03 -4.13
CA ALA A 109 -12.07 14.32 -3.59
C ALA A 109 -12.19 15.48 -4.58
N LEU A 110 -11.99 15.23 -5.88
CA LEU A 110 -12.15 16.24 -6.94
C LEU A 110 -13.62 16.59 -7.23
N GLU A 111 -14.52 15.63 -7.10
CA GLU A 111 -15.97 15.80 -7.30
C GLU A 111 -16.67 16.43 -6.08
N GLU A 112 -16.10 16.19 -4.91
CA GLU A 112 -16.65 16.64 -3.65
C GLU A 112 -16.60 18.17 -3.45
N PRO A 113 -17.61 18.77 -2.80
CA PRO A 113 -17.61 20.20 -2.50
C PRO A 113 -16.34 20.65 -1.76
N ARG A 114 -15.77 21.78 -2.17
CA ARG A 114 -14.59 22.38 -1.53
C ARG A 114 -14.83 22.59 -0.04
N VAL A 115 -13.86 22.18 0.76
CA VAL A 115 -13.91 22.34 2.21
C VAL A 115 -12.88 23.39 2.66
N SER A 116 -13.23 24.18 3.67
CA SER A 116 -12.34 25.22 4.18
C SER A 116 -11.12 24.61 4.89
N ARG A 117 -9.95 25.22 4.71
CA ARG A 117 -8.73 24.88 5.46
C ARG A 117 -8.91 25.01 6.98
N LEU A 118 -9.88 25.79 7.44
CA LEU A 118 -10.13 25.97 8.88
C LEU A 118 -10.46 24.65 9.59
N TRP A 119 -10.94 23.64 8.86
CA TRP A 119 -11.18 22.31 9.42
C TRP A 119 -9.89 21.61 9.86
N THR A 120 -8.73 21.91 9.25
CA THR A 120 -7.44 21.36 9.68
C THR A 120 -6.96 21.97 10.99
N LEU A 121 -7.38 23.20 11.31
CA LEU A 121 -7.09 23.82 12.61
C LEU A 121 -8.12 23.38 13.66
N ALA A 122 -9.38 23.24 13.25
CA ALA A 122 -10.46 22.82 14.13
C ALA A 122 -10.24 21.41 14.65
N VAL A 123 -9.74 20.48 13.83
CA VAL A 123 -9.50 19.09 14.24
C VAL A 123 -8.49 19.00 15.39
N ASP A 124 -7.46 19.84 15.43
CA ASP A 124 -6.48 19.81 16.52
C ASP A 124 -7.04 20.31 17.86
N ARG A 125 -8.11 21.11 17.82
CA ARG A 125 -8.77 21.66 19.01
C ARG A 125 -10.02 20.88 19.43
N PHE A 126 -10.46 19.92 18.61
CA PHE A 126 -11.72 19.23 18.85
C PHE A 126 -11.56 18.05 19.83
N PRO A 127 -12.39 17.94 20.87
CA PRO A 127 -12.27 16.86 21.85
C PRO A 127 -12.54 15.48 21.22
N GLN A 128 -11.92 14.44 21.78
CA GLN A 128 -12.06 13.05 21.30
C GLN A 128 -13.46 12.48 21.50
N ARG A 129 -14.25 13.06 22.41
CA ARG A 129 -15.64 12.68 22.68
C ARG A 129 -16.58 13.86 22.48
N PRO A 130 -17.77 13.65 21.88
CA PRO A 130 -18.30 12.38 21.39
C PRO A 130 -17.69 11.92 20.06
N ALA A 131 -17.40 10.62 19.94
CA ALA A 131 -16.64 10.04 18.81
C ALA A 131 -17.30 10.28 17.44
N ARG A 132 -18.64 10.33 17.37
CA ARG A 132 -19.35 10.61 16.11
C ARG A 132 -19.03 12.02 15.58
N LEU A 133 -19.02 13.00 16.47
CA LEU A 133 -18.72 14.38 16.12
C LEU A 133 -17.25 14.55 15.76
N ARG A 134 -16.36 13.91 16.54
CA ARG A 134 -14.92 13.83 16.24
C ARG A 134 -14.68 13.30 14.82
N ARG A 135 -15.26 12.15 14.46
CA ARG A 135 -15.16 11.57 13.11
C ARG A 135 -15.68 12.51 12.02
N ALA A 136 -16.75 13.25 12.29
CA ALA A 136 -17.28 14.21 11.33
C ALA A 136 -16.33 15.41 11.11
N VAL A 137 -15.63 15.87 12.15
CA VAL A 137 -14.60 16.91 12.05
C VAL A 137 -13.37 16.38 11.30
N GLU A 138 -12.89 15.18 11.66
CA GLU A 138 -11.79 14.49 10.98
C GLU A 138 -12.09 14.30 9.49
N ALA A 139 -13.29 13.81 9.14
CA ALA A 139 -13.68 13.62 7.74
C ALA A 139 -13.62 14.91 6.92
N ARG A 140 -13.95 16.08 7.52
CA ARG A 140 -13.83 17.38 6.85
C ARG A 140 -12.38 17.83 6.68
N ALA A 141 -11.54 17.61 7.70
CA ALA A 141 -10.12 17.89 7.61
C ALA A 141 -9.44 16.98 6.58
N ASP A 142 -9.74 15.68 6.59
CA ASP A 142 -9.24 14.70 5.63
C ASP A 142 -9.63 15.07 4.21
N ARG A 143 -10.90 15.48 3.98
CA ARG A 143 -11.34 15.97 2.67
C ARG A 143 -10.47 17.13 2.18
N TYR A 144 -10.12 18.07 3.06
CA TYR A 144 -9.24 19.20 2.69
C TYR A 144 -7.89 18.69 2.18
N TYR A 145 -7.27 17.75 2.91
CA TYR A 145 -5.98 17.19 2.52
C TYR A 145 -6.06 16.38 1.22
N ARG A 146 -7.11 15.57 1.05
CA ARG A 146 -7.33 14.81 -0.19
C ARG A 146 -7.55 15.73 -1.39
N GLN A 147 -8.34 16.80 -1.24
CA GLN A 147 -8.52 17.81 -2.28
C GLN A 147 -7.20 18.48 -2.69
N ARG A 148 -6.27 18.64 -1.75
CA ARG A 148 -4.95 19.20 -2.02
C ARG A 148 -4.00 18.20 -2.71
N LEU A 149 -4.09 16.92 -2.36
CA LEU A 149 -3.24 15.86 -2.92
C LEU A 149 -3.74 15.33 -4.28
N ALA A 150 -5.06 15.35 -4.49
CA ALA A 150 -5.71 14.71 -5.63
C ALA A 150 -5.21 15.19 -7.01
N PRO A 151 -5.01 16.50 -7.28
CA PRO A 151 -4.58 16.93 -8.61
C PRO A 151 -3.24 16.30 -9.03
N ALA A 152 -2.25 16.34 -8.15
CA ALA A 152 -0.94 15.75 -8.41
C ALA A 152 -1.01 14.22 -8.51
N PHE A 153 -1.80 13.56 -7.66
CA PHE A 153 -1.99 12.11 -7.75
C PHE A 153 -2.62 11.68 -9.09
N ILE A 154 -3.68 12.36 -9.52
CA ILE A 154 -4.41 12.02 -10.75
C ILE A 154 -3.57 12.32 -11.99
N GLU A 155 -2.77 13.38 -11.98
CA GLU A 155 -1.79 13.68 -13.03
C GLU A 155 -0.79 12.52 -13.21
N GLU A 156 -0.14 12.08 -12.12
CA GLU A 156 0.83 10.98 -12.15
C GLU A 156 0.16 9.64 -12.52
N TRP A 157 -1.07 9.40 -12.04
CA TRP A 157 -1.85 8.23 -12.41
C TRP A 157 -2.10 8.20 -13.91
N ASN A 158 -2.55 9.32 -14.50
CA ASN A 158 -2.83 9.43 -15.92
C ASN A 158 -1.56 9.40 -16.78
N ALA A 159 -0.44 9.94 -16.31
CA ALA A 159 0.84 9.83 -16.99
C ALA A 159 1.29 8.36 -17.14
N ALA A 160 0.93 7.51 -16.17
CA ALA A 160 1.14 6.08 -16.26
C ALA A 160 0.10 5.36 -17.17
N CYS A 161 -0.95 6.03 -17.67
CA CYS A 161 -1.81 5.55 -18.78
C CYS A 161 -1.00 5.52 -20.09
N GLY A 162 -0.18 4.51 -20.31
CA GLY A 162 0.42 4.28 -21.64
C GLY A 162 1.91 3.97 -21.65
N ALA A 163 2.60 4.06 -20.50
CA ALA A 163 3.91 3.45 -20.37
C ALA A 163 3.72 1.92 -20.28
N PRO A 164 4.23 1.11 -21.24
CA PRO A 164 4.25 -0.32 -21.04
C PRO A 164 5.07 -0.60 -19.76
N PRO A 165 4.66 -1.57 -18.93
CA PRO A 165 5.57 -2.07 -17.91
C PRO A 165 6.84 -2.49 -18.65
N THR A 166 7.99 -1.93 -18.27
CA THR A 166 9.27 -2.37 -18.80
C THR A 166 9.43 -3.81 -18.38
N ALA A 167 9.00 -4.74 -19.23
CA ALA A 167 9.12 -6.15 -18.97
C ALA A 167 10.61 -6.47 -18.81
N SER A 168 11.06 -6.52 -17.57
CA SER A 168 12.37 -7.08 -17.27
C SER A 168 12.27 -8.57 -17.61
N PRO A 169 13.19 -9.12 -18.43
CA PRO A 169 13.17 -10.54 -18.75
C PRO A 169 13.21 -11.31 -17.42
N GLN A 170 12.19 -12.12 -17.18
CA GLN A 170 12.16 -13.02 -16.03
C GLN A 170 13.41 -13.88 -16.12
N PRO A 171 14.34 -13.84 -15.13
CA PRO A 171 15.46 -14.76 -15.16
C PRO A 171 14.88 -16.17 -14.99
N GLU A 172 15.12 -17.04 -15.97
CA GLU A 172 14.89 -18.48 -15.88
C GLU A 172 15.77 -19.06 -14.76
N THR A 173 15.38 -18.84 -13.51
CA THR A 173 16.06 -19.39 -12.35
C THR A 173 15.41 -20.72 -12.03
N VAL A 174 15.93 -21.78 -12.67
CA VAL A 174 15.69 -23.15 -12.25
C VAL A 174 16.34 -23.34 -10.88
N TYR A 175 15.54 -23.34 -9.83
CA TYR A 175 16.01 -23.69 -8.48
C TYR A 175 16.30 -25.20 -8.43
N ASP A 176 17.58 -25.58 -8.49
CA ASP A 176 18.04 -26.95 -8.26
C ASP A 176 18.01 -27.25 -6.75
N ALA A 177 16.89 -27.83 -6.30
CA ALA A 177 16.66 -28.22 -4.91
C ALA A 177 17.71 -29.21 -4.36
N ALA A 178 18.51 -29.86 -5.21
CA ALA A 178 19.53 -30.81 -4.77
C ALA A 178 20.87 -30.14 -4.36
N ARG A 179 21.11 -28.87 -4.72
CA ARG A 179 22.45 -28.24 -4.53
C ARG A 179 22.48 -26.93 -3.76
N GLY A 180 21.34 -26.36 -3.38
CA GLY A 180 21.28 -25.21 -2.46
C GLY A 180 22.09 -23.98 -2.89
N ARG A 181 22.31 -23.77 -4.20
CA ARG A 181 22.94 -22.56 -4.75
C ARG A 181 22.12 -21.99 -5.89
N VAL A 182 22.05 -20.66 -5.94
CA VAL A 182 21.50 -19.89 -7.06
C VAL A 182 22.66 -19.66 -8.03
N SER A 183 22.50 -20.08 -9.29
CA SER A 183 23.43 -19.79 -10.40
C SER A 183 23.24 -18.37 -10.91
#